data_AF-A0A3C0U340-F1
#
_entry.id   AF-A0A3C0U340-F1
#
_cell.length_a   1.000
_cell.length_b   1.000
_cell.length_c   1.000
_cell.angle_alpha   90.00
_cell.angle_beta   90.00
_cell.angle_gamma   90.00
#
_symmetry.space_group_name_H-M   'P 1'
#
loop_
_entity.id
_entity.type
_entity.pdbx_description
1 polymer ?
#
loop_
_entity_poly.entity_id
_entity_poly.type
_entity_poly.pdbx_seq_one_letter_code
_entity_poly.pdbx_strand_id
1 'polypeptide(L)'
;MNERGFELSPVFCLHNGAVLLNRNKNAITFGLLDSSNTRIRRRLENAANIEKINHGKVNFIPLSREEFNRHISEIFSKNDDCSEQKKEEEKNRAENEAAALLDALIGNACSSGATDIHIEENLVRFRVKGVLQKEIELSGER
;
A
#
# COMPACT_ATOMS: atom_id res chain seq x y z
N MET A 1 7.59 24.90 22.59
CA MET A 1 8.83 24.87 21.79
C MET A 1 8.79 23.60 20.96
N ASN A 2 8.70 23.73 19.63
CA ASN A 2 8.59 22.58 18.73
C ASN A 2 9.93 21.84 18.71
N GLU A 3 9.98 20.68 19.37
CA GLU A 3 11.10 19.74 19.24
C GLU A 3 11.11 19.26 17.78
N ARG A 4 12.07 19.74 16.96
CA ARG A 4 12.29 19.12 15.65
C ARG A 4 12.67 17.66 15.91
N GLY A 5 11.80 16.76 15.45
CA GLY A 5 11.98 15.32 15.55
C GLY A 5 13.26 14.92 14.83
N PHE A 6 14.19 14.26 15.52
CA PHE A 6 15.21 13.51 14.82
C PHE A 6 14.55 12.28 14.24
N GLU A 7 14.36 12.29 12.93
CA GLU A 7 13.70 11.23 12.19
C GLU A 7 14.59 10.82 11.03
N LEU A 8 14.60 9.52 10.74
CA LEU A 8 15.23 9.00 9.54
C LEU A 8 14.21 9.04 8.41
N SER A 9 14.60 9.59 7.27
CA SER A 9 13.73 9.56 6.08
C SER A 9 13.41 8.11 5.70
N PRO A 10 12.17 7.80 5.29
CA PRO A 10 11.79 6.43 4.92
C PRO A 10 12.67 5.81 3.82
N VAL A 11 13.10 6.64 2.85
CA VAL A 11 14.04 6.25 1.78
C VAL A 11 15.39 5.82 2.34
N PHE A 12 15.93 6.57 3.30
CA PHE A 12 17.17 6.21 3.97
C PHE A 12 17.03 4.88 4.71
N CYS A 13 15.91 4.68 5.40
CA CYS A 13 15.65 3.44 6.14
C CYS A 13 15.64 2.22 5.22
N LEU A 14 14.92 2.29 4.09
CA LEU A 14 14.87 1.23 3.09
C LEU A 14 16.24 0.91 2.48
N HIS A 15 16.96 1.94 2.02
CA HIS A 15 18.22 1.75 1.31
C HIS A 15 19.34 1.23 2.22
N ASN A 16 19.34 1.60 3.50
CA ASN A 16 20.40 1.27 4.44
C ASN A 16 20.00 0.15 5.42
N GLY A 17 18.76 -0.34 5.36
CA GLY A 17 18.28 -1.38 6.27
C GLY A 17 18.36 -0.95 7.74
N ALA A 18 18.09 0.32 8.03
CA ALA A 18 18.22 0.92 9.34
C ALA A 18 16.92 1.61 9.75
N VAL A 19 16.50 1.48 11.01
CA VAL A 19 15.28 2.10 11.51
C VAL A 19 15.49 2.69 12.90
N LEU A 20 14.82 3.80 13.19
CA LEU A 20 14.80 4.39 14.53
C LEU A 20 13.70 3.68 15.35
N LEU A 21 14.09 2.97 16.41
CA LEU A 21 13.16 2.20 17.25
C LEU A 21 12.66 3.02 18.43
N ASN A 22 13.57 3.71 19.11
CA ASN A 22 13.24 4.51 20.28
C ASN A 22 14.16 5.73 20.38
N ARG A 23 13.57 6.85 20.78
CA ARG A 23 14.26 8.10 21.06
C ARG A 23 13.81 8.59 22.43
N ASN A 24 14.71 8.51 23.40
CA ASN A 24 14.55 9.12 24.71
C ASN A 24 15.54 10.28 24.88
N LYS A 25 15.32 11.14 25.88
CA LYS A 25 16.22 12.27 26.18
C LYS A 25 17.68 11.86 26.48
N ASN A 26 17.90 10.60 26.88
CA ASN A 26 19.20 10.06 27.30
C ASN A 26 19.73 8.90 26.43
N ALA A 27 18.99 8.42 25.44
CA ALA A 27 19.44 7.31 24.60
C ALA A 27 18.66 7.23 23.29
N ILE A 28 19.35 6.81 22.23
CA ILE A 28 18.75 6.51 20.93
C ILE A 28 19.03 5.05 20.61
N THR A 29 18.01 4.34 20.17
CA THR A 29 18.12 2.94 19.75
C THR A 29 17.79 2.82 18.27
N PHE A 30 18.78 2.38 17.50
CA PHE A 30 18.62 2.05 16.08
C PHE A 30 18.53 0.53 15.90
N GLY A 31 17.59 0.10 15.06
CA GLY A 31 17.52 -1.26 14.54
C GLY A 31 18.26 -1.36 13.22
N LEU A 32 19.03 -2.43 13.02
CA LEU A 32 19.79 -2.70 11.79
C LEU A 32 19.51 -4.10 11.28
N LEU A 33 19.18 -4.23 9.99
CA LEU A 33 19.12 -5.53 9.29
C LEU A 33 20.49 -6.20 9.23
N ASP A 34 21.52 -5.42 8.94
CA ASP A 34 22.90 -5.88 8.88
C ASP A 34 23.72 -5.25 10.02
N SER A 35 23.89 -6.00 11.09
CA SER A 35 24.67 -5.59 12.27
C SER A 35 26.18 -5.50 12.00
N SER A 36 26.67 -6.10 10.91
CA SER A 36 28.07 -6.08 10.50
C SER A 36 28.46 -4.79 9.76
N ASN A 37 27.46 -3.99 9.34
CA ASN A 37 27.69 -2.77 8.58
C ASN A 37 28.17 -1.60 9.46
N THR A 38 29.47 -1.57 9.74
CA THR A 38 30.13 -0.54 10.54
C THR A 38 30.03 0.87 9.95
N ARG A 39 29.92 0.98 8.63
CA ARG A 39 29.82 2.28 7.92
C ARG A 39 28.50 2.97 8.24
N ILE A 40 27.40 2.23 8.26
CA ILE A 40 26.07 2.78 8.61
C ILE A 40 26.02 3.18 10.08
N ARG A 41 26.57 2.35 10.98
CA ARG A 41 26.65 2.65 12.42
C ARG A 41 27.34 3.99 12.68
N ARG A 42 28.50 4.20 12.06
CA ARG A 42 29.25 5.46 12.17
C ARG A 42 28.48 6.66 11.60
N ARG A 43 27.73 6.48 10.51
CA ARG A 43 26.89 7.54 9.94
C ARG A 43 25.74 7.93 10.87
N LEU A 44 25.09 6.94 11.49
CA LEU A 44 23.99 7.15 12.44
C LEU A 44 24.48 7.78 13.74
N GLU A 45 25.63 7.36 14.26
CA GLU A 45 26.30 8.00 15.40
C GLU A 45 26.62 9.47 15.11
N ASN A 46 27.22 9.75 13.95
CA ASN A 46 27.51 11.13 13.54
C ASN A 46 26.24 11.97 13.40
N ALA A 47 25.18 11.43 12.79
CA ALA A 47 23.90 12.13 12.65
C ALA A 47 23.27 12.45 14.02
N ALA A 48 23.30 11.50 14.96
CA ALA A 48 22.81 11.70 16.32
C ALA A 48 23.62 12.77 17.08
N ASN A 49 24.94 12.80 16.88
CA ASN A 49 25.85 13.78 17.50
C ASN A 49 25.64 15.21 16.95
N ILE A 50 25.43 15.35 15.63
CA ILE A 50 25.19 16.66 14.98
C ILE A 50 23.90 17.31 15.51
N GLU A 51 22.87 16.51 15.72
CA GLU A 51 21.55 16.96 16.20
C GLU A 51 21.53 17.30 17.70
N LYS A 52 22.70 17.32 18.35
CA LYS A 52 22.88 17.62 19.78
C LYS A 52 21.88 16.87 20.66
N ILE A 53 21.56 15.62 20.31
CA ILE A 53 20.70 14.77 21.13
C ILE A 53 21.55 14.36 22.34
N ASN A 54 21.47 15.23 23.35
CA ASN A 54 22.28 15.31 24.56
C ASN A 54 22.82 13.95 25.03
N HIS A 55 24.15 13.81 25.05
CA HIS A 55 25.00 12.89 25.86
C HIS A 55 24.54 11.43 25.99
N GLY A 56 23.61 10.99 25.16
CA GLY A 56 22.94 9.71 25.31
C GLY A 56 23.65 8.62 24.55
N LYS A 57 23.73 7.44 25.16
CA LYS A 57 24.33 6.27 24.52
C LYS A 57 23.52 5.90 23.28
N VAL A 58 24.17 5.84 22.12
CA VAL A 58 23.59 5.30 20.88
C VAL A 58 23.70 3.77 20.95
N ASN A 59 22.56 3.08 20.90
CA ASN A 59 22.49 1.63 20.92
C ASN A 59 22.06 1.11 19.55
N PHE A 60 22.62 -0.04 19.17
CA PHE A 60 22.29 -0.73 17.92
C PHE A 60 21.79 -2.13 18.23
N ILE A 61 20.63 -2.48 17.69
CA ILE A 61 20.00 -3.79 17.85
C ILE A 61 19.89 -4.45 16.47
N PRO A 62 20.31 -5.72 16.31
CA PRO A 62 20.03 -6.47 15.09
C PRO A 62 18.53 -6.73 14.97
N LEU A 63 17.96 -6.51 13.79
CA LEU A 63 16.56 -6.82 13.49
C LEU A 63 16.46 -7.93 12.47
N SER A 64 15.43 -8.77 12.61
CA SER A 64 15.03 -9.67 11.53
C SER A 64 14.42 -8.87 10.36
N ARG A 65 14.35 -9.50 9.18
CA ARG A 65 13.72 -8.86 8.01
C ARG A 65 12.23 -8.59 8.25
N GLU A 66 11.56 -9.49 8.95
CA GLU A 66 10.15 -9.38 9.31
C GLU A 66 9.92 -8.22 10.28
N GLU A 67 10.75 -8.10 11.31
CA GLU A 67 10.65 -7.02 12.31
C GLU A 67 10.94 -5.65 11.70
N PHE A 68 11.93 -5.57 10.80
CA PHE A 68 12.24 -4.36 10.04
C PHE A 68 11.06 -3.96 9.15
N ASN A 69 10.52 -4.89 8.35
CA ASN A 69 9.40 -4.62 7.47
C ASN A 69 8.18 -4.11 8.25
N ARG A 70 7.89 -4.69 9.43
CA ARG A 70 6.81 -4.21 10.30
C ARG A 70 7.00 -2.74 10.71
N HIS A 71 8.19 -2.37 11.18
CA HIS A 71 8.47 -0.99 11.60
C HIS A 71 8.45 -0.01 10.42
N ILE A 72 8.94 -0.44 9.25
CA ILE A 72 8.90 0.38 8.04
C ILE A 72 7.46 0.62 7.61
N SER A 73 6.62 -0.42 7.58
CA SER A 73 5.20 -0.27 7.26
C SER A 73 4.51 0.73 8.19
N GLU A 74 4.80 0.70 9.49
CA GLU A 74 4.25 1.68 10.44
C GLU A 74 4.70 3.13 10.16
N ILE A 75 5.94 3.33 9.70
CA ILE A 75 6.45 4.66 9.34
C ILE A 75 5.77 5.16 8.06
N PHE A 76 5.57 4.29 7.06
CA PHE A 76 4.87 4.66 5.84
C PHE A 76 3.37 4.92 6.10
N SER A 77 2.71 4.07 6.88
CA SER A 77 1.30 4.24 7.25
C SER A 77 0.99 5.45 8.13
N LYS A 78 2.00 6.06 8.78
CA LYS A 78 1.84 7.33 9.50
C LYS A 78 1.98 8.56 8.61
N ASN A 79 2.72 8.44 7.51
CA ASN A 79 2.87 9.51 6.51
C ASN A 79 1.75 9.49 5.49
N ASP A 80 1.18 8.32 5.26
CA ASP A 80 -0.06 8.11 4.55
C ASP A 80 -1.24 8.29 5.52
N ASP A 81 -1.79 9.50 5.59
CA ASP A 81 -3.15 9.77 6.05
C ASP A 81 -4.19 9.13 5.08
N CYS A 82 -3.96 7.87 4.68
CA CYS A 82 -4.62 7.14 3.63
C CYS A 82 -5.86 6.41 4.14
N SER A 83 -6.77 7.19 4.71
CA SER A 83 -8.17 6.80 4.77
C SER A 83 -8.86 6.91 3.39
N GLU A 84 -8.21 7.53 2.40
CA GLU A 84 -8.72 7.64 1.03
C GLU A 84 -8.26 6.49 0.10
N GLN A 85 -7.01 6.00 0.21
CA GLN A 85 -6.51 4.96 -0.70
C GLN A 85 -7.20 3.61 -0.53
N LYS A 86 -7.63 3.22 0.68
CA LYS A 86 -8.40 1.96 0.85
C LYS A 86 -9.77 2.01 0.17
N LYS A 87 -10.42 3.17 0.15
CA LYS A 87 -11.67 3.38 -0.59
C LYS A 87 -11.43 3.42 -2.10
N GLU A 88 -10.33 4.03 -2.54
CA GLU A 88 -9.95 4.03 -3.96
C GLU A 88 -9.54 2.65 -4.47
N GLU A 89 -8.81 1.85 -3.70
CA GLU A 89 -8.43 0.48 -4.09
C GLU A 89 -9.65 -0.45 -4.18
N GLU A 90 -10.58 -0.38 -3.22
CA GLU A 90 -11.84 -1.15 -3.28
C GLU A 90 -12.73 -0.68 -4.44
N LYS A 91 -12.81 0.64 -4.68
CA LYS A 91 -13.55 1.20 -5.81
C LYS A 91 -12.91 0.82 -7.15
N ASN A 92 -11.59 0.93 -7.27
CA ASN A 92 -10.86 0.52 -8.48
C ASN A 92 -10.99 -0.98 -8.72
N ARG A 93 -11.04 -1.80 -7.66
CA ARG A 93 -11.27 -3.24 -7.77
C ARG A 93 -12.70 -3.53 -8.25
N ALA A 94 -13.71 -2.89 -7.68
CA ALA A 94 -15.10 -3.04 -8.11
C ALA A 94 -15.29 -2.55 -9.56
N GLU A 95 -14.65 -1.44 -9.95
CA GLU A 95 -14.66 -0.94 -11.33
C GLU A 95 -13.98 -1.91 -12.30
N ASN A 96 -12.87 -2.55 -11.89
CA ASN A 96 -12.18 -3.54 -12.70
C ASN A 96 -13.00 -4.84 -12.85
N GLU A 97 -13.64 -5.30 -11.78
CA GLU A 97 -14.53 -6.46 -11.82
C GLU A 97 -15.76 -6.19 -12.71
N ALA A 98 -16.34 -4.98 -12.64
CA ALA A 98 -17.42 -4.56 -13.52
C ALA A 98 -16.97 -4.43 -14.99
N ALA A 99 -15.76 -3.90 -15.24
CA ALA A 99 -15.20 -3.81 -16.58
C ALA A 99 -14.99 -5.19 -17.21
N ALA A 100 -14.44 -6.14 -16.45
CA ALA A 100 -14.27 -7.53 -16.91
C ALA A 100 -15.61 -8.20 -17.25
N LEU A 101 -16.66 -7.93 -16.48
CA LEU A 101 -18.02 -8.41 -16.77
C LEU A 101 -18.56 -7.80 -18.08
N LEU A 102 -18.37 -6.50 -18.29
CA LEU A 102 -18.78 -5.82 -19.52
C LEU A 102 -18.03 -6.35 -20.75
N ASP A 103 -16.73 -6.59 -20.64
CA ASP A 103 -15.92 -7.17 -21.72
C ASP A 103 -16.40 -8.58 -22.07
N ALA A 104 -16.71 -9.40 -21.08
CA ALA A 104 -17.28 -10.73 -21.30
C ALA A 104 -18.66 -10.67 -21.98
N LEU A 105 -19.52 -9.73 -21.57
CA LEU A 105 -20.82 -9.49 -22.19
C LEU A 105 -20.71 -9.09 -23.66
N ILE A 106 -19.79 -8.18 -23.99
CA ILE A 106 -19.53 -7.76 -25.36
C ILE A 106 -18.98 -8.93 -26.18
N GLY A 107 -18.04 -9.70 -25.62
CA GLY A 107 -17.50 -10.91 -26.26
C GLY A 107 -18.57 -11.94 -26.59
N ASN A 108 -19.51 -12.16 -25.66
CA ASN A 108 -20.66 -13.05 -25.87
C ASN A 108 -21.61 -12.51 -26.94
N ALA A 109 -21.92 -11.21 -26.92
CA ALA A 109 -22.76 -10.57 -27.93
C ALA A 109 -22.16 -10.68 -29.33
N CYS A 110 -20.85 -10.46 -29.48
CA CYS A 110 -20.14 -10.64 -30.74
C CYS A 110 -20.17 -12.09 -31.21
N SER A 111 -19.94 -13.05 -30.30
CA SER A 111 -19.97 -14.49 -30.60
C SER A 111 -21.35 -14.97 -31.07
N SER A 112 -22.42 -14.43 -30.45
CA SER A 112 -23.81 -14.72 -30.82
C SER A 112 -24.28 -13.92 -32.05
N GLY A 113 -23.47 -12.99 -32.58
CA GLY A 113 -23.83 -12.14 -33.70
C GLY A 113 -24.97 -11.16 -33.36
N ALA A 114 -25.01 -10.68 -32.12
CA ALA A 114 -25.97 -9.71 -31.66
C ALA A 114 -25.68 -8.32 -32.24
N THR A 115 -26.72 -7.58 -32.58
CA THR A 115 -26.63 -6.18 -33.04
C THR A 115 -26.73 -5.20 -31.89
N ASP A 116 -27.50 -5.55 -30.86
CA ASP A 116 -27.81 -4.70 -29.72
C ASP A 116 -27.74 -5.49 -28.41
N ILE A 117 -27.19 -4.85 -27.38
CA ILE A 117 -27.21 -5.34 -26.00
C ILE A 117 -28.16 -4.44 -25.22
N HIS A 118 -29.22 -5.02 -24.66
CA HIS A 118 -30.18 -4.36 -23.79
C HIS A 118 -29.89 -4.73 -22.35
N ILE A 119 -29.52 -3.73 -21.53
CA ILE A 119 -29.34 -3.89 -20.08
C ILE A 119 -30.52 -3.21 -19.40
N GLU A 120 -31.38 -4.02 -18.79
CA GLU A 120 -32.55 -3.61 -18.00
C GLU A 120 -32.36 -4.06 -16.55
N GLU A 121 -33.10 -3.48 -15.61
CA GLU A 121 -32.89 -3.57 -14.15
C GLU A 121 -32.21 -4.86 -13.67
N ASN A 122 -32.81 -6.02 -13.95
CA ASN A 122 -32.28 -7.33 -13.56
C ASN A 122 -32.05 -8.28 -14.76
N LEU A 123 -32.03 -7.75 -15.99
CA LEU A 123 -32.05 -8.57 -17.20
C LEU A 123 -31.14 -8.02 -18.29
N VAL A 124 -30.28 -8.88 -18.83
CA VAL A 124 -29.49 -8.59 -20.03
C VAL A 124 -30.04 -9.42 -21.19
N ARG A 125 -30.41 -8.73 -22.28
CA ARG A 125 -30.94 -9.33 -23.51
C ARG A 125 -30.10 -8.94 -24.72
N PHE A 126 -29.88 -9.87 -25.62
CA PHE A 126 -29.23 -9.61 -26.90
C PHE A 126 -30.24 -9.61 -28.03
N ARG A 127 -30.11 -8.67 -28.97
CA ARG A 127 -30.86 -8.70 -30.22
C ARG A 127 -30.04 -9.44 -31.28
N VAL A 128 -30.41 -10.68 -31.57
CA VAL A 128 -29.74 -11.50 -32.58
C VAL A 128 -30.66 -11.65 -33.78
N LYS A 129 -30.23 -11.17 -34.96
CA LYS A 129 -31.01 -11.23 -36.22
C LYS A 129 -32.45 -10.69 -36.07
N GLY A 130 -32.63 -9.65 -35.27
CA GLY A 130 -33.93 -8.99 -35.03
C GLY A 130 -34.78 -9.61 -33.92
N VAL A 131 -34.34 -10.70 -33.27
CA VAL A 131 -35.05 -11.32 -32.15
C VAL A 131 -34.34 -10.99 -30.83
N LEU A 132 -35.10 -10.56 -29.83
CA LEU A 132 -34.58 -10.36 -28.47
C LEU A 132 -34.52 -11.70 -27.74
N GLN A 133 -33.31 -12.07 -27.30
CA GLN A 133 -33.03 -13.30 -26.57
C GLN A 133 -32.54 -12.96 -25.16
N LYS A 134 -33.04 -13.66 -24.14
CA LYS A 134 -32.63 -13.52 -22.73
C LYS A 134 -31.34 -14.30 -22.52
N GLU A 135 -30.30 -13.62 -22.03
CA GLU A 135 -28.99 -14.22 -21.80
C GLU A 135 -28.66 -14.29 -20.31
N ILE A 136 -28.77 -13.17 -19.59
CA ILE A 136 -28.42 -13.11 -18.17
C ILE A 136 -29.60 -12.54 -17.37
N GLU A 137 -29.89 -13.18 -16.24
CA GLU A 137 -30.74 -12.65 -15.19
C GLU A 137 -29.84 -12.30 -14.00
N LEU A 138 -29.78 -11.01 -13.67
CA LEU A 138 -29.02 -10.52 -12.53
C LEU A 138 -29.92 -10.73 -11.31
N SER A 139 -29.79 -11.87 -10.64
CA SER A 139 -30.48 -12.12 -9.38
C SER A 139 -29.91 -11.20 -8.31
N GLY A 140 -30.65 -10.14 -7.96
CA GLY A 140 -30.33 -9.32 -6.79
C GLY A 140 -30.60 -10.12 -5.53
N GLU A 141 -29.55 -10.66 -4.89
CA GLU A 141 -29.63 -11.00 -3.47
C GLU A 141 -29.81 -9.68 -2.70
N ARG A 142 -30.95 -9.56 -2.03
CA ARG A 142 -31.22 -8.48 -1.06
C ARG A 142 -30.55 -8.80 0.27
#